data_AF-A0A8T6RC52-F1
#
_entry.id   AF-A0A8T6RC52-F1
#
_cell.length_a   1.000
_cell.length_b   1.000
_cell.length_c   1.000
_cell.angle_alpha   90.00
_cell.angle_beta   90.00
_cell.angle_gamma   90.00
#
_symmetry.space_group_name_H-M   'P 1'
#
loop_
_entity.id
_entity.type
_entity.pdbx_description
1 polymer ?
#
loop_
_entity_poly.entity_id
_entity_poly.type
_entity_poly.pdbx_seq_one_letter_code
_entity_poly.pdbx_strand_id
1 'polypeptide(L)'
;MGKEKILGALIFIFALLVLIYYTWALVLLENGLTGPGLAAWVESLVGTEGLWHDILLPDRMFLIILPIWAAAVLIMVIAMWIGWTMLTTPAPEPLEDFDFDEEEVSETKPEE
;
A
#
# COMPACT_ATOMS: atom_id res chain seq x y z
N MET A 1 -13.19 -21.61 -4.53
CA MET A 1 -12.14 -20.84 -5.24
C MET A 1 -10.89 -20.88 -4.38
N GLY A 2 -9.70 -20.99 -4.98
CA GLY A 2 -8.43 -20.96 -4.21
C GLY A 2 -8.29 -19.67 -3.41
N LYS A 3 -7.63 -19.74 -2.25
CA LYS A 3 -7.44 -18.59 -1.35
C LYS A 3 -6.69 -17.45 -2.07
N GLU A 4 -5.78 -17.79 -2.97
CA GLU A 4 -5.02 -16.82 -3.77
C GLU A 4 -5.95 -16.05 -4.73
N LYS A 5 -6.90 -16.75 -5.35
CA LYS A 5 -7.87 -16.13 -6.27
C LYS A 5 -8.81 -15.18 -5.53
N ILE A 6 -9.22 -15.53 -4.30
CA ILE A 6 -10.06 -14.66 -3.47
C ILE A 6 -9.29 -13.41 -3.07
N LEU A 7 -8.03 -13.57 -2.61
CA LEU A 7 -7.19 -12.44 -2.23
C LEU A 7 -6.93 -11.51 -3.42
N GLY A 8 -6.60 -12.06 -4.58
CA GLY A 8 -6.41 -11.28 -5.80
C GLY A 8 -7.68 -10.51 -6.21
N ALA A 9 -8.85 -11.14 -6.10
CA ALA A 9 -10.13 -10.48 -6.38
C ALA A 9 -10.42 -9.33 -5.41
N LEU A 10 -10.13 -9.50 -4.11
CA LEU A 10 -10.30 -8.44 -3.11
C LEU A 10 -9.41 -7.23 -3.39
N ILE A 11 -8.14 -7.46 -3.71
CA ILE A 11 -7.19 -6.39 -4.05
C ILE A 11 -7.64 -5.66 -5.31
N PHE A 12 -8.09 -6.40 -6.34
CA PHE A 12 -8.60 -5.80 -7.57
C PHE A 12 -9.83 -4.91 -7.31
N ILE A 13 -10.81 -5.41 -6.55
CA ILE A 13 -12.01 -4.63 -6.20
C ILE A 13 -11.62 -3.37 -5.42
N PHE A 14 -10.73 -3.50 -4.44
CA PHE A 14 -10.25 -2.36 -3.66
C PHE A 14 -9.59 -1.31 -4.55
N ALA A 15 -8.67 -1.72 -5.43
CA ALA A 15 -8.00 -0.82 -6.36
C ALA A 15 -8.99 -0.13 -7.32
N LEU A 16 -9.98 -0.87 -7.82
CA LEU A 16 -11.04 -0.33 -8.67
C LEU A 16 -11.90 0.70 -7.93
N LEU A 17 -12.23 0.46 -6.67
CA LEU A 17 -12.96 1.43 -5.84
C LEU A 17 -12.15 2.71 -5.61
N VAL A 18 -10.85 2.59 -5.30
CA VAL A 18 -9.95 3.76 -5.16
C VAL A 18 -9.86 4.54 -6.48
N LEU A 19 -9.72 3.85 -7.60
CA LEU A 19 -9.69 4.48 -8.92
C LEU A 19 -10.97 5.26 -9.20
N ILE A 20 -12.14 4.66 -8.97
CA ILE A 20 -13.43 5.31 -9.19
C ILE A 20 -13.55 6.53 -8.26
N TYR A 21 -13.18 6.38 -6.99
CA TYR A 21 -13.26 7.46 -6.00
C TYR A 21 -12.39 8.67 -6.39
N TYR A 22 -11.14 8.44 -6.75
CA TYR A 22 -10.24 9.52 -7.18
C TYR A 22 -10.66 10.15 -8.51
N THR A 23 -11.22 9.36 -9.42
CA THR A 23 -11.77 9.88 -10.68
C THR A 23 -12.99 10.77 -10.40
N TRP A 24 -13.89 10.34 -9.52
CA TRP A 24 -15.03 11.14 -9.07
C TRP A 24 -14.58 12.47 -8.45
N ALA A 25 -13.67 12.40 -7.48
CA ALA A 25 -13.24 13.57 -6.72
C ALA A 25 -12.40 14.56 -7.55
N LEU A 26 -11.36 14.11 -8.25
CA LEU A 26 -10.44 15.02 -8.96
C LEU A 26 -10.91 15.36 -10.38
N VAL A 27 -11.54 14.43 -11.10
CA VAL A 27 -11.87 14.64 -12.51
C VAL A 27 -13.29 15.16 -12.68
N LEU A 28 -14.26 14.68 -11.91
CA LEU A 28 -15.66 15.10 -12.07
C LEU A 28 -16.00 16.32 -11.20
N LEU A 29 -15.59 16.32 -9.93
CA LEU A 29 -15.91 17.40 -8.99
C LEU A 29 -14.99 18.62 -9.11
N GLU A 30 -13.68 18.46 -9.32
CA GLU A 30 -12.79 19.64 -9.46
C GLU A 30 -12.80 20.27 -10.85
N ASN A 31 -13.37 19.61 -11.86
CA ASN A 31 -13.46 20.14 -13.21
C ASN A 31 -14.43 21.33 -13.28
N GLY A 32 -13.99 22.44 -13.88
CA GLY A 32 -14.79 23.67 -13.95
C GLY A 32 -16.10 23.54 -14.75
N LEU A 33 -16.23 22.53 -15.62
CA LEU A 33 -17.44 22.31 -16.41
C LEU A 33 -18.53 21.55 -15.65
N THR A 34 -18.17 20.47 -14.95
CA THR A 34 -19.11 19.56 -14.27
C THR A 34 -19.18 19.76 -12.76
N GLY A 35 -18.12 20.31 -12.17
CA GLY A 35 -17.91 20.41 -10.74
C GLY A 35 -19.01 21.14 -9.98
N PRO A 36 -19.34 22.41 -10.34
CA PRO A 36 -20.35 23.18 -9.60
C PRO A 36 -21.73 22.52 -9.60
N GLY A 37 -22.12 21.90 -10.72
CA GLY A 37 -23.40 21.20 -10.84
C GLY A 37 -23.44 19.90 -10.04
N LEU A 38 -22.36 19.12 -10.09
CA LEU A 38 -22.26 17.87 -9.32
C LEU A 38 -22.17 18.12 -7.82
N ALA A 39 -21.45 19.17 -7.38
CA ALA A 39 -21.38 19.53 -5.97
C ALA A 39 -22.75 19.92 -5.42
N ALA A 40 -23.48 20.81 -6.11
CA ALA A 40 -24.84 21.18 -5.72
C ALA A 40 -25.79 19.96 -5.70
N TRP A 41 -25.64 19.03 -6.64
CA TRP A 41 -26.40 17.79 -6.65
C TRP A 41 -26.10 16.92 -5.42
N VAL A 42 -24.83 16.73 -5.05
CA VAL A 42 -24.45 15.97 -3.85
C VAL A 42 -25.00 16.64 -2.59
N GLU A 43 -24.84 17.95 -2.44
CA GLU A 43 -25.38 18.72 -1.32
C GLU A 43 -26.90 18.59 -1.21
N SER A 44 -27.61 18.52 -2.35
CA SER A 44 -29.07 18.31 -2.36
C SER A 44 -29.50 16.92 -1.87
N LEU A 45 -28.66 15.90 -2.07
CA LEU A 45 -28.96 14.52 -1.69
C LEU A 45 -28.63 14.23 -0.23
N VAL A 46 -27.53 14.80 0.24
CA VAL A 46 -26.89 14.41 1.51
C VAL A 46 -26.94 15.53 2.55
N GLY A 47 -27.27 16.76 2.13
CA GLY A 47 -27.16 17.96 2.94
C GLY A 47 -25.76 18.56 2.89
N THR A 48 -25.60 19.68 3.58
CA THR A 48 -24.35 20.45 3.64
C THR A 48 -23.42 20.04 4.78
N GLU A 49 -23.89 19.17 5.68
CA GLU A 49 -23.14 18.76 6.87
C GLU A 49 -23.26 17.25 7.10
N GLY A 50 -22.17 16.66 7.59
CA GLY A 50 -22.10 15.27 8.03
C GLY A 50 -21.12 14.40 7.23
N LEU A 51 -20.90 13.18 7.72
CA LEU A 51 -19.88 12.27 7.19
C LEU A 51 -20.06 11.94 5.70
N TRP A 52 -21.32 11.81 5.26
CA TRP A 52 -21.62 11.50 3.87
C TRP A 52 -21.31 12.66 2.92
N HIS A 53 -21.45 13.90 3.38
CA HIS A 53 -21.05 15.08 2.63
C HIS A 53 -19.53 15.07 2.43
N ASP A 54 -18.77 14.89 3.51
CA ASP A 54 -17.30 14.92 3.48
C ASP A 54 -16.70 13.76 2.66
N ILE A 55 -17.37 12.60 2.63
CA ILE A 55 -16.93 11.46 1.81
C ILE A 55 -17.17 11.72 0.32
N LEU A 56 -18.32 12.28 -0.05
CA LEU A 56 -18.71 12.47 -1.46
C LEU A 56 -18.16 13.77 -2.06
N LEU A 57 -17.93 14.79 -1.23
CA LEU A 57 -17.27 16.06 -1.54
C LEU A 57 -16.00 16.22 -0.71
N PRO A 58 -14.99 15.37 -0.93
CA PRO A 58 -13.74 15.46 -0.18
C PRO A 58 -13.01 16.77 -0.50
N ASP A 59 -12.38 17.34 0.52
CA ASP A 59 -11.51 18.49 0.33
C ASP A 59 -10.26 18.11 -0.50
N ARG A 60 -9.77 19.06 -1.30
CA ARG A 60 -8.60 18.87 -2.18
C ARG A 60 -7.37 18.47 -1.40
N MET A 61 -7.19 19.09 -0.23
CA MET A 61 -6.06 18.80 0.64
C MET A 61 -6.13 17.35 1.14
N PHE A 62 -7.31 16.85 1.47
CA PHE A 62 -7.49 15.47 1.92
C PHE A 62 -7.08 14.46 0.83
N LEU A 63 -7.48 14.70 -0.42
CA LEU A 63 -7.12 13.86 -1.58
C LEU A 63 -5.61 13.75 -1.79
N ILE A 64 -4.85 14.83 -1.49
CA ILE A 64 -3.39 14.88 -1.58
C ILE A 64 -2.74 14.25 -0.35
N ILE A 65 -3.26 14.52 0.85
CA ILE A 65 -2.74 13.99 2.11
C ILE A 65 -2.82 12.47 2.13
N LEU A 66 -3.94 11.88 1.69
CA LEU A 66 -4.19 10.44 1.80
C LEU A 66 -3.09 9.57 1.16
N PRO A 67 -2.66 9.75 -0.11
CA PRO A 67 -1.63 8.92 -0.73
C PRO A 67 -0.24 9.18 -0.14
N ILE A 68 0.07 10.43 0.21
CA ILE A 68 1.35 10.79 0.84
C ILE A 68 1.45 10.10 2.21
N TRP A 69 0.39 10.20 3.01
CA TRP A 69 0.28 9.54 4.30
C TRP A 69 0.36 8.01 4.16
N ALA A 70 -0.34 7.41 3.19
CA ALA A 70 -0.30 5.97 2.96
C ALA A 70 1.12 5.47 2.59
N ALA A 71 1.84 6.22 1.75
CA ALA A 71 3.22 5.92 1.40
C ALA A 71 4.15 6.03 2.63
N ALA A 72 3.99 7.08 3.44
CA ALA A 72 4.77 7.25 4.66
C ALA A 72 4.50 6.12 5.66
N VAL A 73 3.24 5.75 5.87
CA VAL A 73 2.85 4.63 6.75
C VAL A 73 3.45 3.32 6.25
N LEU A 74 3.42 3.05 4.94
CA LEU A 74 4.02 1.84 4.38
C LEU A 74 5.51 1.74 4.70
N ILE A 75 6.26 2.84 4.51
CA ILE A 75 7.69 2.89 4.84
C ILE A 75 7.91 2.63 6.33
N MET A 76 7.10 3.27 7.19
CA MET A 76 7.22 3.11 8.65
C MET A 76 6.88 1.68 9.10
N VAL A 77 5.91 1.02 8.48
CA VAL A 77 5.58 -0.39 8.76
C VAL A 77 6.74 -1.30 8.39
N ILE A 78 7.40 -1.07 7.25
CA ILE A 78 8.60 -1.83 6.85
C ILE A 78 9.74 -1.60 7.85
N ALA A 79 10.03 -0.35 8.21
CA ALA A 79 11.07 -0.03 9.19
C ALA A 79 10.79 -0.64 10.56
N MET A 80 9.53 -0.63 11.01
CA MET A 80 9.08 -1.28 12.23
C MET A 80 9.31 -2.80 12.17
N TRP A 81 8.99 -3.44 11.05
CA TRP A 81 9.23 -4.87 10.85
C TRP A 81 10.71 -5.22 10.88
N ILE A 82 11.57 -4.46 10.20
CA ILE A 82 13.02 -4.65 10.22
C ILE A 82 13.56 -4.48 11.65
N GLY A 83 13.17 -3.41 12.33
CA GLY A 83 13.54 -3.16 13.73
C GLY A 83 13.13 -4.31 14.65
N TRP A 84 11.92 -4.84 14.47
CA TRP A 84 11.45 -6.03 15.20
C TRP A 84 12.35 -7.24 14.95
N THR A 85 12.69 -7.54 13.70
CA THR A 85 13.55 -8.70 13.38
C THR A 85 14.93 -8.60 14.02
N MET A 86 15.57 -7.42 14.02
CA MET A 86 16.88 -7.21 14.64
C MET A 86 16.86 -7.35 16.17
N LEU A 87 15.78 -6.92 16.83
CA LEU A 87 15.62 -7.08 18.28
C LEU A 87 15.49 -8.56 18.68
N THR A 88 14.88 -9.37 17.81
CA THR A 88 14.63 -10.79 18.07
C THR A 88 15.73 -11.73 17.59
N THR A 89 16.73 -11.24 16.83
CA THR A 89 17.87 -12.06 16.40
C THR A 89 18.93 -12.17 17.51
N PRO A 90 19.18 -13.37 18.07
CA PRO A 90 20.31 -13.57 18.97
C PRO A 90 21.63 -13.33 18.23
N ALA A 91 22.66 -12.90 18.96
CA ALA A 91 24.00 -12.73 18.39
C ALA A 91 24.47 -14.06 17.77
N PRO A 92 25.11 -14.05 16.58
CA PRO A 92 25.64 -15.27 15.99
C PRO A 92 26.68 -15.88 16.92
N GLU A 93 26.66 -17.21 17.07
CA GLU A 93 27.66 -17.93 17.86
C GLU A 93 29.06 -17.70 17.27
N PRO A 94 30.10 -17.51 18.11
CA PRO A 94 31.48 -17.37 17.64
C PRO A 94 31.87 -18.61 16.83
N LEU A 95 32.43 -18.40 15.64
CA LEU A 95 32.81 -19.45 14.69
C LEU A 95 34.02 -20.32 15.16
N GLU A 96 34.24 -20.45 16.46
CA GLU A 96 35.35 -21.23 17.04
C GLU A 96 35.10 -22.75 17.04
N ASP A 97 33.89 -23.21 16.71
CA ASP A 97 33.51 -24.64 16.63
C ASP A 97 33.30 -25.17 15.19
N PHE A 98 33.56 -24.35 14.15
CA PHE A 98 33.68 -24.87 12.78
C PHE A 98 35.15 -25.21 12.51
N ASP A 99 35.56 -26.42 12.90
CA ASP A 99 36.76 -27.06 12.35
C ASP A 99 36.58 -27.17 10.83
N PHE A 100 37.09 -26.17 10.10
CA PHE A 100 37.30 -26.22 8.65
C PHE A 100 38.53 -27.09 8.29
N ASP A 101 38.67 -28.24 8.95
CA ASP A 101 39.72 -29.19 8.65
C ASP A 101 39.26 -30.11 7.51
N GLU A 102 39.94 -29.93 6.36
CA GLU A 102 40.23 -30.94 5.34
C GLU A 102 39.04 -31.63 4.65
N GLU A 103 38.58 -31.07 3.51
CA GLU A 103 38.28 -31.91 2.34
C GLU A 103 38.48 -31.10 1.04
N GLU A 104 39.75 -30.94 0.67
CA GLU A 104 40.15 -30.87 -0.73
C GLU A 104 39.72 -32.17 -1.43
N VAL A 105 38.54 -32.23 -2.06
CA VAL A 105 38.27 -33.27 -3.07
C VAL A 105 37.61 -32.69 -4.32
N SER A 106 38.48 -32.55 -5.32
CA SER A 106 38.25 -32.66 -6.76
C SER A 106 37.71 -31.44 -7.53
N GLU A 107 38.67 -30.75 -8.14
CA GLU A 107 38.56 -30.35 -9.55
C GLU A 107 37.93 -31.47 -10.40
N THR A 108 36.80 -31.20 -11.07
CA THR A 108 36.52 -31.84 -12.37
C THR A 108 35.67 -30.93 -13.25
N LYS A 109 36.39 -30.15 -14.07
CA LYS A 109 36.12 -29.60 -15.41
C LYS A 109 34.75 -28.99 -15.81
N PRO A 110 34.78 -27.89 -16.59
CA PRO A 110 33.67 -27.39 -17.40
C PRO A 110 33.60 -28.09 -18.79
N GLU A 111 32.39 -28.36 -19.30
CA GLU A 111 31.94 -28.70 -20.68
C GLU A 111 30.53 -29.33 -20.51
N GLU A 112 29.40 -28.93 -21.09
CA GLU A 112 29.01 -28.35 -22.40
C GLU A 112 27.97 -27.21 -22.27
#